data_AF-A0A2N6D3V0-F1
#
_entry.id   AF-A0A2N6D3V0-F1
#
_cell.length_a   1.000
_cell.length_b   1.000
_cell.length_c   1.000
_cell.angle_alpha   90.00
_cell.angle_beta   90.00
_cell.angle_gamma   90.00
#
_symmetry.space_group_name_H-M   'P 1'
#
loop_
_entity.id
_entity.type
_entity.pdbx_description
1 polymer ?
#
loop_
_entity_poly.entity_id
_entity_poly.type
_entity_poly.pdbx_seq_one_letter_code
_entity_poly.pdbx_strand_id
1 'polypeptide(L)' 'MLQIKPEMCPYCGEKRLEELQPTEVVIDDMLWTIYHYECQFCSEVFDKIIPEGEMQFDLFSDELDSDNDEDDGEKKFSH' A
#
# COMPACT_ATOMS: atom_id res chain seq x y z
N MET A 1 12.24 2.78 -6.73
CA MET A 1 12.42 1.32 -6.65
C MET A 1 11.24 0.80 -5.85
N LEU A 2 10.37 -0.03 -6.43
CA LEU A 2 9.20 -0.57 -5.75
C LEU A 2 9.66 -1.46 -4.58
N GLN A 3 9.29 -1.14 -3.34
CA GLN A 3 9.54 -2.01 -2.21
C GLN A 3 8.53 -3.16 -2.23
N ILE A 4 8.90 -4.24 -2.92
CA ILE A 4 8.11 -5.47 -3.00
C ILE A 4 8.17 -6.21 -1.64
N LYS A 5 9.31 -6.16 -0.96
CA LYS A 5 9.52 -6.85 0.31
C LYS A 5 8.80 -6.15 1.48
N PRO A 6 7.99 -6.87 2.28
CA PRO A 6 7.41 -6.34 3.51
C PRO A 6 8.50 -6.10 4.57
N GLU A 7 8.35 -5.03 5.37
CA GLU A 7 9.33 -4.67 6.39
C GLU A 7 9.22 -5.47 7.69
N MET A 8 8.04 -6.04 7.97
CA MET A 8 7.75 -6.73 9.24
C MET A 8 6.74 -7.87 9.07
N CYS A 9 6.85 -8.88 9.94
CA CYS A 9 5.89 -9.98 10.03
C CYS A 9 4.54 -9.46 10.54
N PRO A 10 3.42 -9.72 9.84
CA PRO A 10 2.10 -9.25 10.26
C PRO A 10 1.59 -9.94 11.54
N TYR A 11 2.19 -11.07 11.93
CA TYR A 11 1.76 -11.85 13.09
C TYR A 11 2.50 -11.49 14.38
N CYS A 12 3.83 -11.30 14.32
CA CYS A 12 4.65 -11.05 15.51
C CYS A 12 5.38 -9.70 15.52
N GLY A 13 5.34 -8.94 14.42
CA GLY A 13 5.99 -7.63 14.30
C GLY A 13 7.51 -7.65 14.14
N GLU A 14 8.14 -8.84 14.13
CA GLU A 14 9.57 -9.00 13.92
C GLU A 14 9.96 -8.79 12.43
N LYS A 15 11.19 -8.35 12.17
CA LYS A 15 11.66 -8.00 10.82
C LYS A 15 12.44 -9.13 10.12
N ARG A 16 12.62 -10.25 10.80
CA ARG A 16 13.34 -11.43 10.29
C ARG A 16 12.43 -12.23 9.36
N LEU A 17 12.41 -11.80 8.09
CA LEU A 17 11.62 -12.39 7.01
C LEU A 17 12.54 -13.02 5.96
N GLU A 18 12.31 -14.31 5.70
CA GLU A 18 12.88 -15.04 4.58
C GLU A 18 11.91 -15.01 3.40
N GLU A 19 12.43 -14.72 2.21
CA GLU A 19 11.66 -14.75 0.97
C GLU A 19 11.78 -16.14 0.35
N LEU A 20 10.64 -16.79 0.12
CA LEU A 20 10.56 -18.08 -0.54
C LEU A 20 10.38 -17.89 -2.05
N GLN A 21 10.42 -18.97 -2.81
CA GLN A 21 10.25 -18.91 -4.26
C GLN A 21 8.87 -18.34 -4.61
N PRO A 22 8.79 -17.21 -5.36
CA PRO A 22 7.52 -16.63 -5.76
C PRO A 22 6.79 -17.52 -6.78
N THR A 23 5.47 -17.35 -6.85
CA THR A 23 4.62 -18.06 -7.81
C THR A 23 3.97 -17.06 -8.76
N GLU A 24 4.05 -17.32 -10.06
CA GLU A 24 3.38 -16.55 -11.10
C GLU A 24 2.11 -17.29 -11.54
N VAL A 25 0.98 -16.59 -11.58
CA VAL A 25 -0.31 -17.13 -12.03
C VAL A 25 -0.96 -16.19 -13.03
N VAL A 26 -1.66 -16.74 -14.03
CA VAL A 26 -2.41 -15.95 -15.01
C VAL A 26 -3.89 -16.07 -14.71
N ILE A 27 -4.53 -14.94 -14.42
CA ILE A 27 -5.96 -14.83 -14.08
C ILE A 27 -6.56 -13.73 -14.95
N ASP A 28 -7.61 -14.04 -15.70
CA ASP A 28 -8.32 -13.08 -16.57
C ASP A 28 -7.37 -12.29 -17.51
N ASP A 29 -6.46 -13.01 -18.16
CA ASP A 29 -5.42 -12.47 -19.05
C ASP A 29 -4.43 -11.48 -18.38
N MET A 30 -4.41 -11.42 -17.05
CA MET A 30 -3.46 -10.65 -16.25
C MET A 30 -2.47 -11.57 -15.53
N LEU A 31 -1.19 -11.20 -15.54
CA LEU A 31 -0.14 -11.90 -14.79
C LEU A 31 -0.15 -11.42 -13.33
N TRP A 32 -0.17 -12.34 -12.38
CA TRP A 32 -0.15 -12.06 -10.95
C TRP A 32 1.06 -12.74 -10.34
N THR A 33 1.86 -11.98 -9.60
CA THR A 33 3.02 -12.50 -8.88
C THR A 33 2.70 -12.59 -7.40
N ILE A 34 2.77 -13.80 -6.87
CA ILE A 34 2.57 -14.10 -5.45
C ILE A 34 3.94 -14.25 -4.81
N TYR A 35 4.29 -13.32 -3.93
CA TYR A 35 5.51 -13.34 -3.15
C TYR A 35 5.24 -14.02 -1.80
N HIS A 36 6.01 -15.06 -1.50
CA HIS A 36 5.84 -15.87 -0.30
C HIS A 36 6.92 -15.51 0.73
N TYR A 37 6.52 -15.33 1.99
CA TYR A 37 7.41 -14.95 3.08
C TYR A 37 7.23 -15.85 4.29
N GLU A 38 8.35 -16.29 4.88
CA GLU A 38 8.38 -16.99 6.16
C GLU A 38 9.03 -16.12 7.24
N CYS A 39 8.37 -16.02 8.40
CA CYS A 39 8.97 -15.37 9.56
C CYS A 39 9.90 -16.33 10.30
N GLN A 40 11.20 -16.03 10.31
CA GLN A 40 12.21 -16.84 11.01
C GLN A 40 12.15 -16.74 12.55
N PHE A 41 11.15 -16.03 13.10
CA PHE A 41 10.95 -15.89 14.54
C PHE A 41 9.73 -16.67 15.05
N CYS A 42 8.56 -16.46 14.44
CA CYS A 42 7.33 -17.18 14.82
C CYS A 42 6.98 -18.34 13.88
N SER A 43 7.76 -18.55 12.81
CA SER A 43 7.57 -19.60 11.80
C SER A 43 6.26 -19.53 11.03
N GLU A 44 5.60 -18.37 11.03
CA GLU A 44 4.39 -18.12 10.26
C GLU A 44 4.74 -17.77 8.81
N VAL A 45 3.91 -18.24 7.88
CA VAL A 45 4.04 -17.99 6.44
C VAL A 45 2.90 -17.08 5.96
N PHE A 46 3.22 -16.11 5.11
CA PHE A 46 2.25 -15.22 4.50
C PHE A 46 2.63 -14.80 3.09
N ASP A 47 1.64 -14.32 2.34
CA ASP A 47 1.78 -14.00 0.93
C ASP A 47 1.50 -12.52 0.66
N LYS A 48 2.21 -11.95 -0.31
CA LYS A 48 1.93 -10.63 -0.89
C LYS A 48 1.68 -10.80 -2.38
N ILE A 49 0.50 -10.39 -2.83
CA ILE A 49 0.07 -10.57 -4.21
C ILE A 49 0.24 -9.23 -4.95
N ILE A 50 0.89 -9.26 -6.10
CA ILE A 50 1.05 -8.09 -6.99
C ILE A 50 0.51 -8.45 -8.37
N PRO A 51 -0.64 -7.90 -8.78
CA PRO A 51 -1.10 -8.00 -10.17
C PRO A 51 -0.22 -7.11 -11.06
N GLU A 52 0.37 -7.67 -12.11
CA GLU A 52 1.07 -6.92 -13.15
C GLU A 52 0.04 -6.14 -13.98
N GLY A 53 -0.12 -4.85 -13.68
CA GLY A 53 -1.02 -3.95 -14.41
C GLY A 53 -1.73 -2.91 -13.55
N GLU A 54 -1.82 -3.11 -12.23
CA GLU A 54 -2.41 -2.11 -11.35
C GLU A 54 -1.31 -1.29 -10.66
N MET A 55 -1.20 -0.04 -11.07
CA MET A 55 -0.43 0.99 -10.38
C MET A 55 -1.01 1.15 -8.97
N GLN A 56 -0.14 1.07 -7.97
CA GLN A 56 -0.40 1.22 -6.53
C GLN A 56 -1.61 2.13 -6.21
N PHE A 57 -2.65 1.56 -5.60
CA PHE A 57 -3.58 2.36 -4.81
C PHE A 57 -2.82 2.77 -3.54
N ASP A 58 -2.26 3.98 -3.53
CA ASP A 58 -1.73 4.62 -2.33
C ASP A 58 -2.88 4.85 -1.35
N LEU A 59 -3.20 3.83 -0.54
CA LEU A 59 -4.21 3.88 0.52
C LEU A 59 -3.83 4.80 1.70
N PHE A 60 -2.78 5.61 1.53
CA PHE A 60 -2.27 6.60 2.49
C PHE A 60 -2.25 8.03 1.93
N SER A 61 -2.90 8.31 0.80
CA SER A 61 -3.19 9.69 0.41
C SER A 61 -4.39 10.18 1.23
N ASP A 62 -4.21 10.28 2.55
CA ASP A 62 -5.13 10.93 3.47
C ASP A 62 -5.45 12.33 2.95
N GLU A 63 -6.73 12.52 2.69
CA GLU A 63 -7.43 13.75 2.34
C GLU A 63 -7.04 14.92 3.24
N LEU A 64 -6.49 16.00 2.66
CA LEU A 64 -6.60 17.36 3.22
C LEU A 64 -6.64 18.42 2.10
N ASP A 65 -7.61 18.29 1.18
CA ASP A 65 -8.15 19.45 0.47
C ASP A 65 -9.38 19.92 1.25
N SER A 66 -9.17 20.78 2.26
CA SER A 66 -10.26 21.45 2.97
C SER A 66 -10.51 22.82 2.32
N ASP A 67 -11.64 22.88 1.62
CA ASP A 67 -12.52 24.01 1.31
C ASP A 67 -11.92 25.38 0.98
N ASN A 68 -11.90 25.67 -0.31
CA ASN A 68 -12.00 27.02 -0.86
C ASN A 68 -13.49 27.41 -0.93
N ASP A 69 -14.01 28.07 0.10
CA ASP A 69 -15.35 28.68 0.10
C ASP A 69 -15.21 30.19 -0.22
N GLU A 70 -15.47 30.55 -1.48
CA GLU A 70 -15.66 31.92 -1.94
C GLU A 70 -17.08 32.38 -1.54
N ASP A 71 -17.22 33.13 -0.43
CA ASP A 71 -18.47 33.85 -0.11
C ASP A 71 -18.29 35.38 -0.24
N ASP A 72 -19.09 35.91 -1.17
CA ASP A 72 -19.25 37.30 -1.58
C ASP A 72 -20.08 38.09 -0.56
N GLY A 73 -19.57 39.22 -0.04
CA GLY A 73 -20.46 40.22 0.55
C GLY A 73 -19.89 41.21 1.58
N GLU A 74 -20.15 42.50 1.30
CA GLU A 74 -20.35 43.61 2.24
C GLU A 74 -19.21 44.62 2.50
N LYS A 75 -19.37 45.77 1.83
CA LYS A 75 -18.66 47.04 2.03
C LYS A 75 -18.89 47.58 3.45
N LYS A 76 -17.84 47.98 4.18
CA LYS A 76 -17.92 48.98 5.27
C LYS A 76 -16.68 49.87 5.32
N PHE A 77 -16.96 51.17 5.34
CA PHE A 77 -16.05 52.31 5.31
C PHE A 77 -15.11 52.35 6.52
N SER A 78 -13.84 52.70 6.27
CA SER A 78 -12.92 53.13 7.33
C SER A 78 -13.35 54.49 7.89
N HIS A 79 -13.32 54.60 9.22
CA HIS A 79 -13.39 55.87 9.96
C HIS A 79 -12.00 56.51 10.00
#